data_AF-A0A5K1A805-F1
#
_entry.id   AF-A0A5K1A805-F1
#
_cell.length_a   1.000
_cell.length_b   1.000
_cell.length_c   1.000
_cell.angle_alpha   90.00
_cell.angle_beta   90.00
_cell.angle_gamma   90.00
#
_symmetry.space_group_name_H-M   'P 1'
#
loop_
_entity.id
_entity.type
_entity.pdbx_description
1 polymer ?
#
loop_
_entity_poly.entity_id
_entity_poly.type
_entity_poly.pdbx_seq_one_letter_code
_entity_poly.pdbx_strand_id
1 'polypeptide(L)'
;GEKTTPPLTNRPDERGQLHQGPQQPPDNPALTASFFPKPFSEKLLALTFLLHLFAFAILILYLAIGSTSSASRHRLRRPLIWYRPLLTSVPVSLAFSLSYLLLTLRHPALSLQYAFWISPTLSLTAALLVLCTSTAGGNSFGPVLLFLSVFQSIYACWVTPRVPHSSDLLLRSLSAVRPRCKPGLLTWTASVSVISGAWSLFWVTGLVGAVARPLAAVYALALLANLSWTVGVARCLVHLPVARTAGEFIALGGEMRPRAAVEGAARSLGSACLCALVGPAVAALRLVGRAISKVARDDEFLFSCAGCYRGITDHLHSSANNWGLVHVVLHNMSYRPASRRAWESLTRTQLTAVADTDLTGPMCFAAGVAGGAFCLIAVGSWTFATHRSVAASVSLFAFFIGYLMVSPSNLGFTTSTIRLVFLAFAFLSG
;
A
#
# COMPACT_ATOMS: atom_id res chain seq x y z
N GLY A 1 14.54 4.50 -96.84
CA GLY A 1 13.44 5.45 -97.02
C GLY A 1 12.43 5.18 -95.94
N GLU A 2 12.48 6.01 -94.90
CA GLU A 2 11.83 5.91 -93.60
C GLU A 2 10.32 6.19 -93.68
N LYS A 3 9.50 5.38 -92.98
CA LYS A 3 8.12 5.75 -92.60
C LYS A 3 7.71 4.98 -91.33
N THR A 4 7.63 5.73 -90.24
CA THR A 4 7.15 5.37 -88.91
C THR A 4 5.62 5.45 -88.79
N THR A 5 5.01 4.43 -88.18
CA THR A 5 3.73 4.49 -87.45
C THR A 5 3.72 3.40 -86.36
N PRO A 6 3.08 3.62 -85.19
CA PRO A 6 3.30 2.83 -83.97
C PRO A 6 2.29 1.69 -83.78
N PRO A 7 2.58 0.67 -82.94
CA PRO A 7 1.56 -0.30 -82.54
C PRO A 7 0.96 -0.03 -81.15
N LEU A 8 -0.30 -0.47 -81.08
CA LEU A 8 -1.28 -0.49 -80.02
C LEU A 8 -0.90 -1.33 -78.79
N THR A 9 -1.34 -0.82 -77.63
CA THR A 9 -1.87 -1.48 -76.43
C THR A 9 -1.32 -2.84 -75.99
N ASN A 10 -0.81 -2.89 -74.75
CA ASN A 10 -1.02 -4.02 -73.85
C ASN A 10 -1.14 -3.55 -72.40
N ARG A 11 -2.30 -3.84 -71.79
CA ARG A 11 -2.53 -3.84 -70.34
C ARG A 11 -1.92 -5.12 -69.76
N PRO A 12 -1.34 -5.07 -68.55
CA PRO A 12 -1.45 -6.22 -67.65
C PRO A 12 -1.89 -5.84 -66.23
N ASP A 13 -2.96 -6.52 -65.81
CA ASP A 13 -3.19 -7.23 -64.55
C ASP A 13 -2.89 -6.58 -63.18
N GLU A 14 -4.00 -6.30 -62.49
CA GLU A 14 -4.16 -6.40 -61.04
C GLU A 14 -3.88 -7.84 -60.55
N ARG A 15 -2.82 -8.02 -59.75
CA ARG A 15 -2.75 -8.88 -58.54
C ARG A 15 -1.29 -9.03 -58.09
N GLY A 16 -0.95 -8.47 -56.94
CA GLY A 16 0.28 -8.86 -56.24
C GLY A 16 0.82 -7.86 -55.21
N GLN A 17 0.47 -8.10 -53.93
CA GLN A 17 1.32 -7.95 -52.75
C GLN A 17 1.81 -6.51 -52.40
N LEU A 18 1.26 -5.80 -51.42
CA LEU A 18 1.11 -6.12 -50.00
C LEU A 18 2.47 -6.35 -49.29
N HIS A 19 3.29 -5.29 -49.20
CA HIS A 19 4.39 -5.13 -48.22
C HIS A 19 4.59 -3.64 -47.90
N GLN A 20 3.68 -3.07 -47.11
CA GLN A 20 3.99 -1.87 -46.32
C GLN A 20 4.53 -2.35 -44.98
N GLY A 21 5.81 -2.06 -44.73
CA GLY A 21 6.45 -2.28 -43.44
C GLY A 21 5.74 -1.52 -42.30
N PRO A 22 6.01 -1.86 -41.04
CA PRO A 22 5.29 -1.30 -39.91
C PRO A 22 5.43 0.23 -39.88
N GLN A 23 4.30 0.91 -40.10
CA GLN A 23 4.17 2.35 -39.86
C GLN A 23 4.58 2.66 -38.42
N GLN A 24 5.61 3.49 -38.27
CA GLN A 24 5.93 4.15 -37.01
C GLN A 24 4.67 4.86 -36.49
N PRO A 25 4.33 4.71 -35.19
CA PRO A 25 3.23 5.47 -34.61
C PRO A 25 3.58 6.97 -34.61
N PRO A 26 2.58 7.86 -34.72
CA PRO A 26 2.80 9.30 -34.77
C PRO A 26 3.50 9.78 -33.50
N ASP A 27 4.54 10.60 -33.68
CA ASP A 27 5.25 11.30 -32.61
C ASP A 27 4.24 12.15 -31.81
N ASN A 28 3.78 11.60 -30.70
CA ASN A 28 2.88 12.27 -29.79
C ASN A 28 3.74 13.14 -28.85
N PRO A 29 3.74 14.49 -28.98
CA PRO A 29 4.62 15.36 -28.20
C PRO A 29 4.36 15.28 -26.68
N ALA A 30 3.25 14.68 -26.25
CA ALA A 30 2.93 14.43 -24.84
C ALA A 30 3.87 13.41 -24.14
N LEU A 31 4.63 12.60 -24.89
CA LEU A 31 5.51 11.54 -24.35
C LEU A 31 7.00 11.88 -24.37
N THR A 32 7.38 13.07 -24.86
CA THR A 32 8.72 13.59 -24.56
C THR A 32 8.76 13.91 -23.07
N ALA A 33 9.50 13.10 -22.31
CA ALA A 33 9.72 13.29 -20.88
C ALA A 33 10.37 14.65 -20.65
N SER A 34 9.54 15.68 -20.48
CA SER A 34 9.95 16.97 -19.97
C SER A 34 10.49 16.72 -18.56
N PHE A 35 11.82 16.70 -18.46
CA PHE A 35 12.54 16.39 -17.25
C PHE A 35 12.47 17.61 -16.33
N PHE A 36 11.30 17.85 -15.74
CA PHE A 36 11.13 18.94 -14.81
C PHE A 36 11.98 18.65 -13.56
N PRO A 37 12.89 19.56 -13.16
CA PRO A 37 13.62 19.40 -11.91
C PRO A 37 12.61 19.34 -10.77
N LYS A 38 12.74 18.30 -9.93
CA LYS A 38 11.86 18.12 -8.78
C LYS A 38 11.96 19.32 -7.85
N PRO A 39 10.82 19.82 -7.33
CA PRO A 39 10.80 21.00 -6.49
C PRO A 39 11.61 20.77 -5.21
N PHE A 40 12.21 21.83 -4.69
CA PHE A 40 13.02 21.81 -3.46
C PHE A 40 12.30 21.12 -2.28
N SER A 41 10.98 21.27 -2.21
CA SER A 41 10.12 20.64 -1.20
C SER A 41 10.25 19.10 -1.15
N GLU A 42 10.46 18.43 -2.28
CA GLU A 42 10.61 16.97 -2.30
C GLU A 42 11.96 16.52 -1.75
N LYS A 43 13.03 17.28 -2.03
CA LYS A 43 14.36 17.04 -1.45
C LYS A 43 14.33 17.28 0.06
N LEU A 44 13.68 18.36 0.49
CA LEU A 44 13.52 18.67 1.92
C LEU A 44 12.74 17.57 2.65
N LEU A 45 11.69 17.03 2.03
CA LEU A 45 10.89 15.97 2.65
C LEU A 45 11.65 14.64 2.72
N ALA A 46 12.43 14.30 1.69
CA ALA A 46 13.33 13.15 1.75
C ALA A 46 14.39 13.31 2.86
N LEU A 47 15.00 14.50 2.97
CA LEU A 47 15.94 14.83 4.05
C LEU A 47 15.27 14.72 5.43
N THR A 48 14.06 15.24 5.57
CA THR A 48 13.27 15.17 6.81
C THR A 48 13.02 13.72 7.22
N PHE A 49 12.69 12.86 6.27
CA PHE A 49 12.50 11.44 6.53
C PHE A 49 13.80 10.74 6.96
N LEU A 50 14.94 11.06 6.33
CA LEU A 50 16.24 10.50 6.73
C LEU A 50 16.66 10.96 8.13
N LEU A 51 16.48 12.25 8.44
CA LEU A 51 16.72 12.80 9.77
C LEU A 51 15.79 12.16 10.82
N HIS A 52 14.51 11.93 10.48
CA HIS A 52 13.58 11.20 11.31
C HIS A 52 14.07 9.78 11.61
N LEU A 53 14.49 9.02 10.58
CA LEU A 53 15.00 7.66 10.74
C LEU A 53 16.24 7.64 11.66
N PHE A 54 17.15 8.59 11.46
CA PHE A 54 18.36 8.72 12.28
C PHE A 54 18.04 9.09 13.74
N ALA A 55 17.17 10.08 13.96
CA ALA A 55 16.75 10.48 15.29
C ALA A 55 16.06 9.33 16.05
N PHE A 56 15.19 8.58 15.39
CA PHE A 56 14.55 7.41 15.99
C PHE A 56 15.52 6.24 16.21
N ALA A 57 16.55 6.08 15.37
CA ALA A 57 17.60 5.10 15.62
C ALA A 57 18.39 5.43 16.90
N ILE A 58 18.75 6.69 17.10
CA ILE A 58 19.39 7.16 18.35
C ILE A 58 18.46 6.94 19.53
N LEU A 59 17.17 7.30 19.41
CA LEU A 59 16.19 7.10 20.47
C LEU A 59 16.04 5.62 20.84
N ILE A 60 15.95 4.73 19.85
CA ILE A 60 15.87 3.28 20.05
C ILE A 60 17.12 2.78 20.80
N LEU A 61 18.33 3.18 20.39
CA LEU A 61 19.56 2.83 21.09
C LEU A 61 19.56 3.33 22.53
N TYR A 62 19.20 4.59 22.75
CA TYR A 62 19.14 5.19 24.08
C TYR A 62 18.18 4.44 25.01
N LEU A 63 16.99 4.07 24.50
CA LEU A 63 16.01 3.30 25.24
C LEU A 63 16.51 1.87 25.53
N ALA A 64 17.14 1.22 24.56
CA ALA A 64 17.69 -0.13 24.69
C ALA A 64 18.83 -0.19 25.73
N ILE A 65 19.81 0.71 25.63
CA ILE A 65 20.96 0.78 26.56
C ILE A 65 20.51 1.23 27.96
N GLY A 66 19.55 2.15 28.04
CA GLY A 66 18.98 2.58 29.31
C GLY A 66 18.32 1.45 30.10
N SER A 67 17.70 0.50 29.39
CA SER A 67 17.08 -0.69 29.97
C SER A 67 18.10 -1.64 30.60
N THR A 68 19.30 -1.76 30.01
CA THR A 68 20.36 -2.65 30.50
C THR A 68 21.21 -2.02 31.61
N SER A 69 21.43 -0.71 31.58
CA SER A 69 22.32 0.02 32.51
C SER A 69 21.69 0.36 33.87
N SER A 70 20.38 0.61 33.96
CA SER A 70 19.70 0.97 35.23
C SER A 70 19.37 -0.21 36.15
N ALA A 71 20.16 -1.28 36.08
CA ALA A 71 19.82 -2.62 36.55
C ALA A 71 19.86 -2.78 38.09
N SER A 72 18.69 -2.83 38.72
CA SER A 72 18.46 -3.80 39.81
C SER A 72 17.82 -5.06 39.21
N ARG A 73 18.12 -6.25 39.77
CA ARG A 73 17.61 -7.55 39.25
C ARG A 73 16.09 -7.58 39.00
N HIS A 74 15.30 -6.82 39.76
CA HIS A 74 13.85 -6.70 39.58
C HIS A 74 13.43 -5.85 38.37
N ARG A 75 14.17 -4.78 38.02
CA ARG A 75 13.85 -3.90 36.89
C ARG A 75 14.16 -4.52 35.53
N LEU A 76 15.15 -5.41 35.45
CA LEU A 76 15.50 -6.13 34.21
C LEU A 76 14.50 -7.23 33.81
N ARG A 77 13.74 -7.77 34.78
CA ARG A 77 12.84 -8.91 34.55
C ARG A 77 11.62 -8.54 33.69
N ARG A 78 11.10 -7.30 33.82
CA ARG A 78 9.96 -6.81 33.02
C ARG A 78 10.29 -6.70 31.52
N PRO A 79 11.38 -6.03 31.10
CA PRO A 79 11.78 -5.97 29.68
C PRO A 79 11.97 -7.34 29.03
N LEU A 80 12.59 -8.29 29.74
CA LEU A 80 12.84 -9.64 29.20
C LEU A 80 11.56 -10.41 28.89
N ILE A 81 10.51 -10.21 29.69
CA ILE A 81 9.19 -10.85 29.50
C ILE A 81 8.54 -10.38 28.18
N TRP A 82 8.71 -9.11 27.83
CA TRP A 82 8.16 -8.52 26.61
C TRP A 82 8.99 -8.88 25.38
N TYR A 83 10.32 -8.97 25.55
CA TYR A 83 11.26 -9.07 24.45
C TYR A 83 11.07 -10.32 23.59
N ARG A 84 11.07 -11.52 24.20
CA ARG A 84 11.06 -12.77 23.42
C ARG A 84 9.79 -12.93 22.57
N PRO A 85 8.57 -12.72 23.11
CA PRO A 85 7.36 -12.90 22.31
C PRO A 85 7.18 -11.80 21.25
N LEU A 86 7.58 -10.55 21.53
CA LEU A 86 7.54 -9.50 20.51
C LEU A 86 8.59 -9.69 19.41
N LEU A 87 9.75 -10.25 19.75
CA LEU A 87 10.76 -10.56 18.74
C LEU A 87 10.25 -11.61 17.75
N THR A 88 9.47 -12.59 18.20
CA THR A 88 8.89 -13.62 17.32
C THR A 88 7.73 -13.11 16.47
N SER A 89 7.08 -11.99 16.81
CA SER A 89 6.02 -11.42 15.97
C SER A 89 6.53 -11.00 14.59
N VAL A 90 7.78 -10.54 14.50
CA VAL A 90 8.36 -10.06 13.23
C VAL A 90 8.53 -11.19 12.21
N PRO A 91 9.23 -12.30 12.47
CA PRO A 91 9.34 -13.39 11.50
C PRO A 91 7.98 -14.02 11.17
N VAL A 92 7.06 -14.14 12.14
CA VAL A 92 5.68 -14.62 11.92
C VAL A 92 4.94 -13.70 10.93
N SER A 93 5.03 -12.39 11.14
CA SER A 93 4.40 -11.40 10.26
C SER A 93 5.00 -11.38 8.86
N LEU A 94 6.33 -11.54 8.74
CA LEU A 94 7.01 -11.58 7.46
C LEU A 94 6.64 -12.84 6.68
N ALA A 95 6.59 -14.00 7.35
CA ALA A 95 6.15 -15.25 6.75
C ALA A 95 4.71 -15.15 6.24
N PHE A 96 3.79 -14.60 7.05
CA PHE A 96 2.40 -14.36 6.62
C PHE A 96 2.35 -13.41 5.42
N SER A 97 3.07 -12.29 5.48
CA SER A 97 3.11 -11.26 4.44
C SER A 97 3.58 -11.80 3.08
N LEU A 98 4.68 -12.56 3.07
CA LEU A 98 5.21 -13.19 1.85
C LEU A 98 4.29 -14.31 1.35
N SER A 99 3.73 -15.12 2.25
CA SER A 99 2.78 -16.18 1.88
C SER A 99 1.52 -15.60 1.23
N TYR A 100 0.99 -14.50 1.79
CA TYR A 100 -0.17 -13.81 1.25
C TYR A 100 0.14 -13.15 -0.11
N LEU A 101 1.33 -12.57 -0.28
CA LEU A 101 1.77 -12.07 -1.58
C LEU A 101 1.81 -13.20 -2.62
N LEU A 102 2.40 -14.35 -2.28
CA LEU A 102 2.44 -15.51 -3.17
C LEU A 102 1.04 -16.03 -3.50
N LEU A 103 0.14 -16.07 -2.52
CA LEU A 103 -1.27 -16.42 -2.72
C LEU A 103 -1.94 -15.47 -3.72
N THR A 104 -1.74 -14.17 -3.56
CA THR A 104 -2.31 -13.14 -4.46
C THR A 104 -1.77 -13.28 -5.89
N LEU A 105 -0.49 -13.60 -6.04
CA LEU A 105 0.14 -13.80 -7.35
C LEU A 105 -0.30 -15.08 -8.06
N ARG A 106 -0.56 -16.17 -7.30
CA ARG A 106 -0.93 -17.48 -7.84
C ARG A 106 -2.44 -17.64 -8.01
N HIS A 107 -3.22 -17.18 -7.04
CA HIS A 107 -4.66 -17.38 -6.93
C HIS A 107 -5.38 -16.11 -6.43
N PRO A 108 -5.54 -15.08 -7.28
CA PRO A 108 -6.11 -13.80 -6.89
C PRO A 108 -7.57 -13.90 -6.38
N ALA A 109 -8.35 -14.84 -6.92
CA ALA A 109 -9.70 -15.10 -6.42
C ALA A 109 -9.70 -15.62 -4.97
N LEU A 110 -8.79 -16.55 -4.67
CA LEU A 110 -8.64 -17.09 -3.32
C LEU A 110 -8.08 -16.04 -2.35
N SER A 111 -7.18 -15.15 -2.77
CA SER A 111 -6.67 -14.09 -1.90
C SER A 111 -7.76 -13.10 -1.49
N LEU A 112 -8.67 -12.75 -2.40
CA LEU A 112 -9.86 -11.93 -2.12
C LEU A 112 -10.80 -12.61 -1.13
N GLN A 113 -11.13 -13.88 -1.38
CA GLN A 113 -11.98 -14.66 -0.47
C GLN A 113 -11.34 -14.81 0.91
N TYR A 114 -10.03 -15.09 0.99
CA TYR A 114 -9.30 -15.16 2.25
C TYR A 114 -9.36 -13.82 2.99
N ALA A 115 -9.13 -12.70 2.31
CA ALA A 115 -9.19 -11.38 2.93
C ALA A 115 -10.57 -11.11 3.55
N PHE A 116 -11.66 -11.40 2.85
CA PHE A 116 -12.99 -11.08 3.35
C PHE A 116 -13.58 -12.10 4.33
N TRP A 117 -13.27 -13.40 4.19
CA TRP A 117 -13.86 -14.44 5.04
C TRP A 117 -12.97 -14.90 6.19
N ILE A 118 -11.65 -14.89 6.03
CA ILE A 118 -10.71 -15.32 7.07
C ILE A 118 -10.28 -14.16 7.98
N SER A 119 -10.25 -12.91 7.48
CA SER A 119 -9.97 -11.76 8.36
C SER A 119 -10.96 -11.61 9.52
N PRO A 120 -12.29 -11.68 9.33
CA PRO A 120 -13.24 -11.54 10.44
C PRO A 120 -13.09 -12.66 11.47
N THR A 121 -12.84 -13.89 11.04
CA THR A 121 -12.68 -15.04 11.94
C THR A 121 -11.39 -14.93 12.76
N LEU A 122 -10.27 -14.59 12.13
CA LEU A 122 -9.01 -14.29 12.84
C LEU A 122 -9.18 -13.13 13.83
N SER A 123 -9.89 -12.08 13.43
CA SER A 123 -10.16 -10.93 14.31
C SER A 123 -11.03 -11.32 15.51
N LEU A 124 -12.02 -12.20 15.31
CA LEU A 124 -12.85 -12.75 16.39
C LEU A 124 -12.01 -13.58 17.36
N THR A 125 -11.18 -14.51 16.84
CA THR A 125 -10.30 -15.33 17.67
C THR A 125 -9.31 -14.47 18.46
N ALA A 126 -8.73 -13.45 17.82
CA ALA A 126 -7.87 -12.47 18.48
C ALA A 126 -8.60 -11.70 19.59
N ALA A 127 -9.85 -11.27 19.34
CA ALA A 127 -10.68 -10.58 20.33
C ALA A 127 -10.94 -11.46 21.55
N LEU A 128 -11.37 -12.71 21.33
CA LEU A 128 -11.64 -13.67 22.41
C LEU A 128 -10.40 -13.94 23.24
N LEU A 129 -9.25 -14.18 22.60
CA LEU A 129 -7.97 -14.41 23.30
C LEU A 129 -7.60 -13.23 24.20
N VAL A 130 -7.73 -11.99 23.70
CA VAL A 130 -7.42 -10.78 24.46
C VAL A 130 -8.40 -10.56 25.61
N LEU A 131 -9.70 -10.82 25.41
CA LEU A 131 -10.73 -10.75 26.45
C LEU A 131 -10.50 -11.78 27.56
N CYS A 132 -10.08 -13.01 27.20
CA CYS A 132 -9.75 -14.06 28.17
C CYS A 132 -8.58 -13.70 29.09
N THR A 133 -7.74 -12.71 28.74
CA THR A 133 -6.68 -12.22 29.65
C THR A 133 -7.25 -11.63 30.94
N SER A 134 -8.47 -11.07 30.90
CA SER A 134 -9.12 -10.36 32.02
C SER A 134 -8.27 -9.22 32.60
N THR A 135 -7.41 -8.61 31.76
CA THR A 135 -6.57 -7.47 32.14
C THR A 135 -7.21 -6.15 31.71
N ALA A 136 -6.79 -5.03 32.29
CA ALA A 136 -7.25 -3.70 31.85
C ALA A 136 -7.03 -3.48 30.34
N GLY A 137 -5.86 -3.87 29.82
CA GLY A 137 -5.57 -3.83 28.38
C GLY A 137 -6.48 -4.76 27.57
N GLY A 138 -6.80 -5.94 28.12
CA GLY A 138 -7.72 -6.90 27.52
C GLY A 138 -9.14 -6.35 27.38
N ASN A 139 -9.62 -5.69 28.44
CA ASN A 139 -10.95 -5.10 28.50
C ASN A 139 -11.09 -3.85 27.60
N SER A 140 -10.00 -3.17 27.26
CA SER A 140 -10.02 -2.06 26.31
C SER A 140 -9.86 -2.51 24.86
N PHE A 141 -8.88 -3.37 24.58
CA PHE A 141 -8.53 -3.74 23.21
C PHE A 141 -9.41 -4.87 22.65
N GLY A 142 -9.84 -5.80 23.49
CA GLY A 142 -10.71 -6.92 23.11
C GLY A 142 -12.03 -6.48 22.47
N PRO A 143 -12.80 -5.55 23.07
CA PRO A 143 -14.04 -5.05 22.47
C PRO A 143 -13.82 -4.35 21.13
N VAL A 144 -12.71 -3.65 20.95
CA VAL A 144 -12.37 -2.99 19.67
C VAL A 144 -12.15 -4.04 18.57
N LEU A 145 -11.44 -5.13 18.85
CA LEU A 145 -11.26 -6.24 17.90
C LEU A 145 -12.56 -6.98 17.62
N LEU A 146 -13.42 -7.15 18.64
CA LEU A 146 -14.73 -7.78 18.48
C LEU A 146 -15.62 -6.94 17.56
N PHE A 147 -15.69 -5.64 17.79
CA PHE A 147 -16.38 -4.69 16.93
C PHE A 147 -15.82 -4.74 15.51
N LEU A 148 -14.49 -4.70 15.36
CA LEU A 148 -13.84 -4.82 14.05
C LEU A 148 -14.25 -6.11 13.32
N SER A 149 -14.29 -7.25 14.02
CA SER A 149 -14.71 -8.54 13.45
C SER A 149 -16.16 -8.50 12.97
N VAL A 150 -17.09 -7.96 13.77
CA VAL A 150 -18.50 -7.81 13.38
C VAL A 150 -18.64 -6.94 12.13
N PHE A 151 -17.95 -5.80 12.08
CA PHE A 151 -17.98 -4.90 10.92
C PHE A 151 -17.36 -5.55 9.69
N GLN A 152 -16.27 -6.28 9.85
CA GLN A 152 -15.65 -7.03 8.75
C GLN A 152 -16.58 -8.13 8.22
N SER A 153 -17.30 -8.85 9.08
CA SER A 153 -18.28 -9.87 8.67
C SER A 153 -19.45 -9.27 7.90
N ILE A 154 -20.04 -8.17 8.41
CA ILE A 154 -21.12 -7.46 7.71
C ILE A 154 -20.64 -6.95 6.35
N TYR A 155 -19.44 -6.35 6.31
CA TYR A 155 -18.86 -5.86 5.07
C TYR A 155 -18.56 -6.99 4.08
N ALA A 156 -18.06 -8.14 4.56
CA ALA A 156 -17.82 -9.32 3.74
C ALA A 156 -19.12 -9.85 3.11
N CYS A 157 -20.20 -9.94 3.88
CA CYS A 157 -21.52 -10.30 3.35
C CYS A 157 -22.00 -9.30 2.29
N TRP A 158 -21.85 -8.00 2.54
CA TRP A 158 -22.25 -6.94 1.61
C TRP A 158 -21.46 -6.96 0.29
N VAL A 159 -20.17 -7.29 0.36
CA VAL A 159 -19.26 -7.23 -0.79
C VAL A 159 -19.23 -8.53 -1.60
N THR A 160 -19.71 -9.64 -1.04
CA THR A 160 -19.69 -10.99 -1.66
C THR A 160 -20.18 -11.00 -3.11
N PRO A 161 -21.30 -10.35 -3.48
CA PRO A 161 -21.76 -10.33 -4.87
C PRO A 161 -20.76 -9.70 -5.87
N ARG A 162 -19.85 -8.84 -5.40
CA ARG A 162 -18.86 -8.11 -6.21
C ARG A 162 -17.51 -8.83 -6.32
N VAL A 163 -17.31 -9.89 -5.54
CA VAL A 163 -16.04 -10.64 -5.50
C VAL A 163 -15.70 -11.25 -6.87
N PRO A 164 -16.62 -11.87 -7.63
CA PRO A 164 -16.28 -12.44 -8.95
C PRO A 164 -15.79 -11.40 -9.97
N HIS A 165 -16.42 -10.23 -10.00
CA HIS A 165 -15.97 -9.15 -10.90
C HIS A 165 -14.58 -8.62 -10.49
N SER A 166 -14.37 -8.44 -9.19
CA SER A 166 -13.10 -7.93 -8.67
C SER A 166 -11.95 -8.93 -8.83
N SER A 167 -12.24 -10.23 -8.73
CA SER A 167 -11.24 -11.27 -8.95
C SER A 167 -10.85 -11.38 -10.42
N ASP A 168 -11.78 -11.24 -11.36
CA ASP A 168 -11.48 -11.17 -12.79
C ASP A 168 -10.65 -9.92 -13.12
N LEU A 169 -11.03 -8.76 -12.57
CA LEU A 169 -10.28 -7.52 -12.73
C LEU A 169 -8.85 -7.64 -12.19
N LEU A 170 -8.69 -8.19 -10.98
CA LEU A 170 -7.38 -8.44 -10.37
C LEU A 170 -6.56 -9.44 -11.19
N LEU A 171 -7.18 -10.53 -11.66
CA LEU A 171 -6.53 -11.53 -12.49
C LEU A 171 -6.06 -10.94 -13.82
N ARG A 172 -6.90 -10.16 -14.52
CA ARG A 172 -6.54 -9.48 -15.77
C ARG A 172 -5.45 -8.44 -15.56
N SER A 173 -5.52 -7.70 -14.46
CA SER A 173 -4.48 -6.73 -14.12
C SER A 173 -3.15 -7.43 -13.86
N LEU A 174 -3.17 -8.52 -13.09
CA LEU A 174 -1.98 -9.32 -12.83
C LEU A 174 -1.49 -10.01 -14.09
N SER A 175 -2.34 -10.52 -14.98
CA SER A 175 -1.90 -11.17 -16.23
C SER A 175 -1.33 -10.17 -17.25
N ALA A 176 -1.80 -8.92 -17.25
CA ALA A 176 -1.19 -7.84 -18.01
C ALA A 176 0.24 -7.55 -17.50
N VAL A 177 0.45 -7.63 -16.19
CA VAL A 177 1.72 -7.23 -15.56
C VAL A 177 2.69 -8.40 -15.36
N ARG A 178 2.23 -9.63 -15.11
CA ARG A 178 3.01 -10.81 -14.67
C ARG A 178 4.03 -11.34 -15.66
N PRO A 179 3.75 -11.49 -16.97
CA PRO A 179 4.77 -11.89 -17.95
C PRO A 179 5.88 -10.83 -18.11
N ARG A 180 5.60 -9.62 -17.63
CA ARG A 180 6.35 -8.39 -17.93
C ARG A 180 7.09 -7.87 -16.68
N CYS A 181 6.66 -8.31 -15.51
CA CYS A 181 7.36 -8.19 -14.25
C CYS A 181 8.46 -9.24 -14.17
N LYS A 182 9.67 -8.83 -14.58
CA LYS A 182 10.88 -9.63 -14.45
C LYS A 182 11.07 -10.05 -12.97
N PRO A 183 11.71 -11.18 -12.67
CA PRO A 183 12.00 -11.64 -11.31
C PRO A 183 12.64 -10.56 -10.43
N GLY A 184 13.38 -9.61 -11.02
CA GLY A 184 13.94 -8.45 -10.34
C GLY A 184 12.94 -7.57 -9.56
N LEU A 185 11.68 -7.50 -9.96
CA LEU A 185 10.68 -6.70 -9.24
C LEU A 185 10.09 -7.45 -8.04
N LEU A 186 9.94 -8.76 -8.17
CA LEU A 186 9.55 -9.62 -7.06
C LEU A 186 10.67 -9.67 -6.00
N THR A 187 11.93 -9.77 -6.43
CA THR A 187 13.08 -9.70 -5.52
C THR A 187 13.19 -8.34 -4.86
N TRP A 188 12.90 -7.24 -5.57
CA TRP A 188 12.81 -5.90 -4.95
C TRP A 188 11.73 -5.85 -3.87
N THR A 189 10.51 -6.29 -4.18
CA THR A 189 9.38 -6.32 -3.23
C THR A 189 9.73 -7.13 -2.00
N ALA A 190 10.30 -8.32 -2.18
CA ALA A 190 10.76 -9.17 -1.08
C ALA A 190 11.88 -8.50 -0.27
N SER A 191 12.84 -7.84 -0.93
CA SER A 191 13.95 -7.15 -0.26
C SER A 191 13.44 -6.01 0.61
N VAL A 192 12.51 -5.19 0.11
CA VAL A 192 11.90 -4.10 0.90
C VAL A 192 11.13 -4.65 2.10
N SER A 193 10.41 -5.77 1.93
CA SER A 193 9.75 -6.46 3.05
C SER A 193 10.74 -6.99 4.10
N VAL A 194 11.86 -7.58 3.68
CA VAL A 194 12.92 -8.06 4.60
C VAL A 194 13.58 -6.89 5.33
N ILE A 195 13.90 -5.79 4.65
CA ILE A 195 14.46 -4.58 5.26
C ILE A 195 13.46 -3.99 6.27
N SER A 196 12.17 -3.95 5.94
CA SER A 196 11.12 -3.51 6.86
C SER A 196 11.02 -4.42 8.09
N GLY A 197 11.21 -5.72 7.92
CA GLY A 197 11.30 -6.69 9.01
C GLY A 197 12.53 -6.45 9.89
N ALA A 198 13.70 -6.22 9.29
CA ALA A 198 14.93 -5.90 10.03
C ALA A 198 14.78 -4.60 10.85
N TRP A 199 14.18 -3.57 10.26
CA TRP A 199 13.85 -2.33 10.98
C TRP A 199 12.86 -2.58 12.12
N SER A 200 11.87 -3.45 11.92
CA SER A 200 10.90 -3.81 12.96
C SER A 200 11.53 -4.59 14.11
N LEU A 201 12.49 -5.49 13.83
CA LEU A 201 13.28 -6.18 14.87
C LEU A 201 14.06 -5.18 15.71
N PHE A 202 14.74 -4.24 15.05
CA PHE A 202 15.45 -3.17 15.73
C PHE A 202 14.49 -2.29 16.56
N TRP A 203 13.33 -1.95 16.01
CA TRP A 203 12.28 -1.20 16.68
C TRP A 203 11.76 -1.88 17.96
N VAL A 204 11.60 -3.21 17.95
CA VAL A 204 11.18 -3.98 19.14
C VAL A 204 12.14 -3.78 20.32
N THR A 205 13.45 -3.65 20.06
CA THR A 205 14.43 -3.37 21.13
C THR A 205 14.15 -2.04 21.84
N GLY A 206 13.79 -1.01 21.08
CA GLY A 206 13.43 0.30 21.59
C GLY A 206 12.11 0.30 22.34
N LEU A 207 11.09 -0.42 21.83
CA LEU A 207 9.80 -0.57 22.52
C LEU A 207 9.97 -1.23 23.88
N VAL A 208 10.78 -2.29 23.96
CA VAL A 208 11.05 -2.98 25.22
C VAL A 208 11.77 -2.07 26.22
N GLY A 209 12.69 -1.23 25.75
CA GLY A 209 13.32 -0.20 26.58
C GLY A 209 12.35 0.91 27.02
N ALA A 210 11.39 1.29 26.17
CA ALA A 210 10.38 2.30 26.46
C ALA A 210 9.47 1.91 27.63
N VAL A 211 9.08 0.62 27.73
CA VAL A 211 8.19 0.11 28.79
C VAL A 211 8.78 0.29 30.20
N ALA A 212 10.11 0.38 30.32
CA ALA A 212 10.78 0.62 31.59
C ALA A 212 10.85 2.10 32.00
N ARG A 213 10.35 3.03 31.18
CA ARG A 213 10.42 4.49 31.42
C ARG A 213 9.10 5.03 32.01
N PRO A 214 9.14 6.12 32.80
CA PRO A 214 7.93 6.71 33.39
C PRO A 214 6.94 7.23 32.33
N LEU A 215 7.44 7.68 31.18
CA LEU A 215 6.63 8.14 30.04
C LEU A 215 6.39 7.04 28.98
N ALA A 216 6.26 5.78 29.41
CA ALA A 216 6.16 4.62 28.51
C ALA A 216 5.11 4.78 27.40
N ALA A 217 3.93 5.33 27.71
CA ALA A 217 2.87 5.53 26.73
C ALA A 217 3.27 6.51 25.62
N VAL A 218 3.91 7.63 25.96
CA VAL A 218 4.37 8.64 25.00
C VAL A 218 5.44 8.05 24.08
N TYR A 219 6.41 7.33 24.66
CA TYR A 219 7.43 6.63 23.88
C TYR A 219 6.83 5.57 22.96
N ALA A 220 5.88 4.77 23.45
CA ALA A 220 5.21 3.76 22.64
C ALA A 220 4.43 4.38 21.46
N LEU A 221 3.70 5.48 21.69
CA LEU A 221 3.00 6.20 20.63
C LEU A 221 3.96 6.81 19.60
N ALA A 222 5.05 7.45 20.05
CA ALA A 222 6.07 8.00 19.17
C ALA A 222 6.74 6.90 18.32
N LEU A 223 7.05 5.77 18.95
CA LEU A 223 7.61 4.60 18.27
C LEU A 223 6.62 4.01 17.26
N LEU A 224 5.33 3.89 17.59
CA LEU A 224 4.30 3.42 16.67
C LEU A 224 4.11 4.37 15.48
N ALA A 225 4.17 5.68 15.70
CA ALA A 225 4.11 6.67 14.63
C ALA A 225 5.31 6.54 13.67
N ASN A 226 6.53 6.40 14.22
CA ASN A 226 7.73 6.10 13.43
C ASN A 226 7.59 4.81 12.62
N LEU A 227 7.13 3.71 13.24
CA LEU A 227 6.96 2.44 12.53
C LEU A 227 5.91 2.56 11.42
N SER A 228 4.80 3.24 11.69
CA SER A 228 3.72 3.45 10.71
C SER A 228 4.20 4.26 9.52
N TRP A 229 4.98 5.32 9.74
CA TRP A 229 5.48 6.16 8.67
C TRP A 229 6.57 5.45 7.86
N THR A 230 7.55 4.83 8.52
CA THR A 230 8.67 4.11 7.86
C THR A 230 8.15 2.96 6.98
N VAL A 231 7.22 2.16 7.49
CA VAL A 231 6.60 1.06 6.72
C VAL A 231 5.67 1.61 5.63
N GLY A 232 5.00 2.74 5.87
CA GLY A 232 4.23 3.46 4.85
C GLY A 232 5.09 3.92 3.67
N VAL A 233 6.31 4.41 3.94
CA VAL A 233 7.30 4.76 2.90
C VAL A 233 7.78 3.53 2.17
N ALA A 234 8.09 2.43 2.88
CA ALA A 234 8.46 1.16 2.27
C ALA A 234 7.40 0.66 1.27
N ARG A 235 6.12 0.77 1.64
CA ARG A 235 5.00 0.46 0.73
C ARG A 235 5.01 1.32 -0.53
N CYS A 236 5.23 2.62 -0.41
CA CYS A 236 5.34 3.51 -1.57
C CYS A 236 6.57 3.17 -2.44
N LEU A 237 7.69 2.77 -1.84
CA LEU A 237 8.89 2.33 -2.56
C LEU A 237 8.73 0.98 -3.28
N VAL A 238 7.80 0.13 -2.84
CA VAL A 238 7.36 -1.03 -3.63
C VAL A 238 6.46 -0.59 -4.78
N HIS A 239 5.53 0.34 -4.51
CA HIS A 239 4.56 0.78 -5.51
C HIS A 239 5.20 1.47 -6.72
N LEU A 240 6.19 2.35 -6.48
CA LEU A 240 6.78 3.20 -7.51
C LEU A 240 7.47 2.40 -8.65
N PRO A 241 8.39 1.45 -8.39
CA PRO A 241 8.99 0.66 -9.47
C PRO A 241 7.98 -0.20 -10.20
N VAL A 242 7.00 -0.80 -9.49
CA VAL A 242 5.98 -1.66 -10.09
C VAL A 242 5.12 -0.85 -11.08
N ALA A 243 4.64 0.31 -10.63
CA ALA A 243 3.88 1.23 -11.46
C ALA A 243 4.69 1.71 -12.67
N ARG A 244 5.99 1.99 -12.48
CA ARG A 244 6.86 2.46 -13.55
C ARG A 244 7.12 1.40 -14.61
N THR A 245 7.53 0.20 -14.22
CA THR A 245 7.83 -0.88 -15.16
C THR A 245 6.62 -1.24 -16.00
N ALA A 246 5.45 -1.29 -15.37
CA ALA A 246 4.25 -1.68 -16.07
C ALA A 246 3.67 -0.51 -16.88
N GLY A 247 3.82 0.75 -16.45
CA GLY A 247 3.34 1.89 -17.23
C GLY A 247 4.21 2.25 -18.43
N GLU A 248 5.54 2.16 -18.33
CA GLU A 248 6.42 2.29 -19.51
C GLU A 248 6.11 1.19 -20.53
N PHE A 249 5.84 -0.03 -20.07
CA PHE A 249 5.42 -1.11 -20.97
C PHE A 249 4.12 -0.76 -21.71
N ILE A 250 3.09 -0.30 -21.00
CA ILE A 250 1.80 0.00 -21.63
C ILE A 250 1.88 1.22 -22.56
N ALA A 251 2.64 2.25 -22.18
CA ALA A 251 2.71 3.49 -22.93
C ALA A 251 3.67 3.44 -24.14
N LEU A 252 4.78 2.69 -24.04
CA LEU A 252 5.86 2.71 -25.03
C LEU A 252 6.10 1.35 -25.69
N GLY A 253 5.42 0.28 -25.26
CA GLY A 253 5.67 -1.09 -25.73
C GLY A 253 7.05 -1.64 -25.37
N GLY A 254 7.87 -0.87 -24.63
CA GLY A 254 9.25 -1.18 -24.30
C GLY A 254 9.41 -1.97 -23.01
N GLU A 255 10.42 -2.83 -22.94
CA GLU A 255 10.79 -3.52 -21.71
C GLU A 255 11.72 -2.66 -20.85
N MET A 256 11.25 -2.20 -19.68
CA MET A 256 12.13 -1.52 -18.72
C MET A 256 12.96 -2.54 -17.92
N ARG A 257 14.26 -2.25 -17.73
CA ARG A 257 15.11 -3.01 -16.79
C ARG A 257 14.69 -2.72 -15.34
N PRO A 258 14.49 -3.74 -14.47
CA PRO A 258 14.08 -3.55 -13.07
C PRO A 258 14.97 -2.59 -12.28
N ARG A 259 16.28 -2.62 -12.53
CA ARG A 259 17.25 -1.73 -11.88
C ARG A 259 16.97 -0.25 -12.17
N ALA A 260 16.67 0.10 -13.42
CA ALA A 260 16.38 1.48 -13.80
C ALA A 260 15.08 1.98 -13.13
N ALA A 261 14.09 1.10 -13.00
CA ALA A 261 12.84 1.42 -12.29
C ALA A 261 13.06 1.69 -10.80
N VAL A 262 13.91 0.87 -10.15
CA VAL A 262 14.29 1.05 -8.74
C VAL A 262 15.07 2.34 -8.52
N GLU A 263 16.03 2.65 -9.39
CA GLU A 263 16.78 3.91 -9.33
C GLU A 263 15.86 5.13 -9.49
N GLY A 264 14.87 5.05 -10.38
CA GLY A 264 13.85 6.09 -10.54
C GLY A 264 12.95 6.25 -9.30
N ALA A 265 12.63 5.15 -8.61
CA ALA A 265 11.87 5.19 -7.36
C ALA A 265 12.68 5.80 -6.21
N ALA A 266 13.98 5.49 -6.11
CA ALA A 266 14.87 6.11 -5.12
C ALA A 266 14.97 7.63 -5.30
N ARG A 267 15.02 8.12 -6.55
CA ARG A 267 14.93 9.57 -6.86
C ARG A 267 13.57 10.18 -6.53
N SER A 268 12.57 9.36 -6.23
CA SER A 268 11.19 9.76 -5.88
C SER A 268 10.87 9.53 -4.41
N LEU A 269 11.89 9.38 -3.57
CA LEU A 269 11.74 9.20 -2.12
C LEU A 269 10.90 10.31 -1.48
N GLY A 270 11.12 11.58 -1.84
CA GLY A 270 10.33 12.70 -1.31
C GLY A 270 8.83 12.54 -1.59
N SER A 271 8.46 12.20 -2.82
CA SER A 271 7.08 11.94 -3.22
C SER A 271 6.49 10.72 -2.48
N ALA A 272 7.30 9.67 -2.26
CA ALA A 272 6.92 8.50 -1.47
C ALA A 272 6.64 8.87 0.00
N CYS A 273 7.51 9.69 0.61
CA CYS A 273 7.35 10.19 1.98
C CYS A 273 6.06 11.01 2.14
N LEU A 274 5.75 11.87 1.16
CA LEU A 274 4.52 12.68 1.19
C LEU A 274 3.28 11.80 1.10
N CYS A 275 3.29 10.81 0.20
CA CYS A 275 2.19 9.88 0.05
C CYS A 275 1.98 9.01 1.30
N ALA A 276 3.07 8.54 1.92
CA ALA A 276 3.00 7.76 3.15
C ALA A 276 2.41 8.57 4.32
N LEU A 277 2.73 9.86 4.41
CA LEU A 277 2.25 10.75 5.46
C LEU A 277 0.78 11.17 5.25
N VAL A 278 0.43 11.59 4.04
CA VAL A 278 -0.87 12.20 3.75
C VAL A 278 -1.92 11.16 3.35
N GLY A 279 -1.52 10.05 2.74
CA GLY A 279 -2.40 9.02 2.21
C GLY A 279 -3.42 8.48 3.22
N PRO A 280 -3.00 8.05 4.43
CA PRO A 280 -3.92 7.58 5.47
C PRO A 280 -4.91 8.65 5.92
N ALA A 281 -4.45 9.88 6.13
CA ALA A 281 -5.30 10.99 6.56
C ALA A 281 -6.39 11.30 5.52
N VAL A 282 -6.02 11.36 4.24
CA VAL A 282 -6.98 11.62 3.15
C VAL A 282 -7.95 10.44 2.99
N ALA A 283 -7.51 9.20 3.16
CA ALA A 283 -8.40 8.04 3.13
C ALA A 283 -9.43 8.09 4.28
N ALA A 284 -9.02 8.44 5.49
CA ALA A 284 -9.90 8.61 6.64
C ALA A 284 -10.91 9.74 6.41
N LEU A 285 -10.45 10.89 5.93
CA LEU A 285 -11.33 12.03 5.63
C LEU A 285 -12.40 11.67 4.59
N ARG A 286 -12.05 10.92 3.55
CA ARG A 286 -13.04 10.44 2.56
C ARG A 286 -14.08 9.51 3.16
N LEU A 287 -13.68 8.61 4.06
CA LEU A 287 -14.60 7.69 4.71
C LEU A 287 -15.64 8.47 5.52
N VAL A 288 -15.18 9.44 6.31
CA VAL A 288 -16.05 10.34 7.09
C VAL A 288 -16.96 11.14 6.16
N GLY A 289 -16.44 11.65 5.04
CA GLY A 289 -17.25 12.42 4.07
C GLY A 289 -18.36 11.59 3.44
N ARG A 290 -18.07 10.34 3.10
CA ARG A 290 -19.07 9.40 2.59
C ARG A 290 -20.13 9.09 3.65
N ALA A 291 -19.75 8.90 4.91
CA ALA A 291 -20.68 8.67 6.00
C ALA A 291 -21.61 9.87 6.20
N ILE A 292 -21.05 11.08 6.28
CA ILE A 292 -21.81 12.33 6.41
C ILE A 292 -22.76 12.51 5.22
N SER A 293 -22.29 12.28 4.00
CA SER A 293 -23.13 12.44 2.79
C SER A 293 -24.33 11.50 2.72
N LYS A 294 -24.27 10.35 3.41
CA LYS A 294 -25.40 9.42 3.50
C LYS A 294 -26.41 9.82 4.58
N VAL A 295 -25.93 10.40 5.67
CA VAL A 295 -26.77 10.86 6.80
C VAL A 295 -27.42 12.21 6.50
N ALA A 296 -26.75 13.09 5.76
CA ALA A 296 -27.22 14.44 5.45
C ALA A 296 -28.36 14.52 4.43
N ARG A 297 -28.98 13.39 4.03
CA ARG A 297 -30.06 13.41 3.03
C ARG A 297 -31.36 14.05 3.54
N ASP A 298 -31.57 14.07 4.85
CA ASP A 298 -32.87 14.43 5.44
C ASP A 298 -32.85 15.75 6.23
N ASP A 299 -31.68 16.33 6.50
CA ASP A 299 -31.51 17.54 7.31
C ASP A 299 -30.78 18.66 6.54
N GLU A 300 -31.44 19.81 6.39
CA GLU A 300 -30.96 20.94 5.58
C GLU A 300 -29.67 21.60 6.14
N PHE A 301 -29.52 21.60 7.47
CA PHE A 301 -28.30 22.06 8.13
C PHE A 301 -27.13 21.08 7.94
N LEU A 302 -27.38 19.78 8.07
CA LEU A 302 -26.40 18.73 7.81
C LEU A 302 -25.97 18.72 6.34
N PHE A 303 -26.87 19.09 5.42
CA PHE A 303 -26.57 19.22 4.00
C PHE A 303 -25.53 20.33 3.71
N SER A 304 -25.64 21.49 4.37
CA SER A 304 -24.67 22.58 4.22
C SER A 304 -23.29 22.22 4.79
N CYS A 305 -23.24 21.61 5.98
CA CYS A 305 -21.99 21.11 6.55
C CYS A 305 -21.38 19.97 5.72
N ALA A 306 -22.21 19.07 5.18
CA ALA A 306 -21.79 18.03 4.27
C ALA A 306 -21.20 18.60 2.98
N GLY A 307 -21.78 19.68 2.43
CA GLY A 307 -21.26 20.40 1.26
C GLY A 307 -19.87 20.99 1.51
N CYS A 308 -19.68 21.69 2.62
CA CYS A 308 -18.38 22.26 3.00
C CYS A 308 -17.32 21.16 3.24
N TYR A 309 -17.68 20.14 4.03
CA TYR A 309 -16.81 18.99 4.28
C TYR A 309 -16.41 18.28 2.98
N ARG A 310 -17.38 18.07 2.09
CA ARG A 310 -17.17 17.45 0.78
C ARG A 310 -16.19 18.25 -0.07
N GLY A 311 -16.36 19.58 -0.13
CA GLY A 311 -15.42 20.47 -0.84
C GLY A 311 -13.98 20.35 -0.33
N ILE A 312 -13.79 20.31 0.99
CA ILE A 312 -12.47 20.10 1.60
C ILE A 312 -11.92 18.71 1.24
N THR A 313 -12.74 17.66 1.35
CA THR A 313 -12.30 16.30 1.03
C THR A 313 -12.00 16.09 -0.45
N ASP A 314 -12.73 16.73 -1.35
CA ASP A 314 -12.52 16.64 -2.79
C ASP A 314 -11.25 17.42 -3.20
N HIS A 315 -10.99 18.56 -2.57
CA HIS A 315 -9.75 19.31 -2.80
C HIS A 315 -8.51 18.56 -2.29
N LEU A 316 -8.59 17.98 -1.08
CA LEU A 316 -7.53 17.13 -0.54
C LEU A 316 -7.38 15.84 -1.36
N HIS A 317 -8.49 15.27 -1.84
CA HIS A 317 -8.48 14.07 -2.67
C HIS A 317 -7.76 14.31 -3.98
N SER A 318 -8.15 15.35 -4.71
CA SER A 318 -7.55 15.68 -5.99
C SER A 318 -6.06 15.97 -5.84
N SER A 319 -5.65 16.60 -4.74
CA SER A 319 -4.26 16.99 -4.50
C SER A 319 -3.36 15.91 -3.90
N ALA A 320 -3.92 14.88 -3.26
CA ALA A 320 -3.16 13.86 -2.52
C ALA A 320 -3.82 12.46 -2.61
N ASN A 321 -4.12 12.03 -3.83
CA ASN A 321 -4.56 10.67 -4.10
C ASN A 321 -3.39 9.73 -4.40
N ASN A 322 -3.59 8.46 -4.08
CA ASN A 322 -2.62 7.41 -4.36
C ASN A 322 -2.51 7.07 -5.87
N TRP A 323 -3.44 7.54 -6.70
CA TRP A 323 -3.38 7.39 -8.16
C TRP A 323 -2.26 8.22 -8.77
N GLY A 324 -1.94 9.37 -8.16
CA GLY A 324 -0.84 10.25 -8.57
C GLY A 324 0.54 9.61 -8.57
N LEU A 325 0.79 8.56 -7.76
CA LEU A 325 2.10 7.90 -7.71
C LEU A 325 2.50 7.29 -9.06
N VAL A 326 1.53 6.82 -9.85
CA VAL A 326 1.77 6.31 -11.20
C VAL A 326 2.27 7.44 -12.11
N HIS A 327 1.65 8.61 -12.03
CA HIS A 327 2.07 9.79 -12.80
C HIS A 327 3.41 10.38 -12.33
N VAL A 328 3.73 10.27 -11.04
CA VAL A 328 5.06 10.67 -10.49
C VAL A 328 6.16 9.91 -11.21
N VAL A 329 5.99 8.61 -11.43
CA VAL A 329 7.05 7.78 -12.02
C VAL A 329 7.09 7.80 -13.54
N LEU A 330 5.93 7.90 -14.19
CA LEU A 330 5.86 7.92 -15.66
C LEU A 330 6.25 9.27 -16.25
N HIS A 331 5.85 10.37 -15.61
CA HIS A 331 6.11 11.72 -16.12
C HIS A 331 7.13 12.50 -15.30
N ASN A 332 7.81 11.84 -14.34
CA ASN A 332 8.78 12.47 -13.44
C ASN A 332 8.25 13.73 -12.73
N MET A 333 6.95 13.77 -12.44
CA MET A 333 6.28 14.90 -11.80
C MET A 333 6.38 14.83 -10.28
N SER A 334 6.21 15.97 -9.61
CA SER A 334 6.03 15.98 -8.16
C SER A 334 4.65 15.45 -7.76
N TYR A 335 4.53 14.95 -6.51
CA TYR A 335 3.35 14.21 -6.06
C TYR A 335 2.02 14.98 -6.22
N ARG A 336 1.95 16.24 -5.80
CA ARG A 336 0.72 17.04 -5.84
C ARG A 336 0.16 17.25 -7.25
N PRO A 337 0.92 17.81 -8.22
CA PRO A 337 0.42 17.97 -9.58
C PRO A 337 0.16 16.63 -10.27
N ALA A 338 0.94 15.59 -9.94
CA ALA A 338 0.70 14.24 -10.43
C ALA A 338 -0.65 13.67 -9.94
N SER A 339 -0.98 13.83 -8.66
CA SER A 339 -2.27 13.46 -8.08
C SER A 339 -3.43 14.18 -8.77
N ARG A 340 -3.30 15.49 -8.99
CA ARG A 340 -4.37 16.28 -9.62
C ARG A 340 -4.62 15.81 -11.06
N ARG A 341 -3.56 15.65 -11.85
CA ARG A 341 -3.68 15.17 -13.24
C ARG A 341 -4.24 13.75 -13.34
N ALA A 342 -3.83 12.86 -12.43
CA ALA A 342 -4.38 11.51 -12.36
C ALA A 342 -5.89 11.53 -12.11
N TRP A 343 -6.34 12.37 -11.17
CA TRP A 343 -7.76 12.49 -10.84
C TRP A 343 -8.57 13.13 -11.96
N GLU A 344 -8.04 14.17 -12.61
CA GLU A 344 -8.67 14.81 -13.76
C GLU A 344 -8.82 13.83 -14.93
N SER A 345 -7.82 12.99 -15.22
CA SER A 345 -7.90 11.95 -16.26
C SER A 345 -9.01 10.93 -15.97
N LEU A 346 -9.10 10.43 -14.73
CA LEU A 346 -10.16 9.51 -14.33
C LEU A 346 -11.55 10.16 -14.40
N THR A 347 -11.64 11.45 -14.08
CA THR A 347 -12.92 12.18 -14.09
C THR A 347 -13.41 12.40 -15.53
N ARG A 348 -12.51 12.78 -16.44
CA ARG A 348 -12.84 13.00 -17.87
C ARG A 348 -13.34 11.73 -18.55
N THR A 349 -12.80 10.58 -18.16
CA THR A 349 -13.15 9.27 -18.73
C THR A 349 -14.30 8.57 -18.00
N GLN A 350 -14.93 9.23 -17.02
CA GLN A 350 -16.00 8.68 -16.17
C GLN A 350 -15.64 7.37 -15.46
N LEU A 351 -14.35 7.10 -15.25
CA LEU A 351 -13.86 5.91 -14.57
C LEU A 351 -13.86 6.06 -13.04
N THR A 352 -14.19 7.24 -12.51
CA THR A 352 -14.23 7.51 -11.07
C THR A 352 -15.20 6.59 -10.33
N ALA A 353 -16.37 6.30 -10.92
CA ALA A 353 -17.35 5.39 -10.33
C ALA A 353 -16.81 3.95 -10.25
N VAL A 354 -16.14 3.48 -11.30
CA VAL A 354 -15.55 2.13 -11.33
C VAL A 354 -14.39 2.02 -10.35
N ALA A 355 -13.51 3.04 -10.33
CA ALA A 355 -12.40 3.15 -9.38
C ALA A 355 -12.88 3.18 -7.92
N ASP A 356 -14.04 3.78 -7.65
CA ASP A 356 -14.65 3.83 -6.31
C ASP A 356 -15.32 2.51 -5.91
N THR A 357 -15.71 1.68 -6.88
CA THR A 357 -16.25 0.33 -6.63
C THR A 357 -15.18 -0.74 -6.47
N ASP A 358 -13.91 -0.42 -6.72
CA ASP A 358 -12.78 -1.33 -6.61
C ASP A 358 -12.60 -1.87 -5.18
N LEU A 359 -12.50 -3.20 -5.07
CA LEU A 359 -12.32 -3.91 -3.80
C LEU A 359 -10.87 -4.01 -3.34
N THR A 360 -9.90 -3.52 -4.11
CA THR A 360 -8.48 -3.63 -3.77
C THR A 360 -8.14 -2.94 -2.45
N GLY A 361 -8.66 -1.74 -2.21
CA GLY A 361 -8.45 -1.02 -0.96
C GLY A 361 -8.97 -1.82 0.26
N PRO A 362 -10.27 -2.18 0.26
CA PRO A 362 -10.85 -3.04 1.29
C PRO A 362 -10.14 -4.39 1.46
N MET A 363 -9.77 -5.05 0.36
CA MET A 363 -9.02 -6.31 0.39
C MET A 363 -7.68 -6.14 1.11
N CYS A 364 -6.90 -5.13 0.75
CA CYS A 364 -5.60 -4.91 1.38
C CYS A 364 -5.72 -4.48 2.85
N PHE A 365 -6.78 -3.73 3.22
CA PHE A 365 -7.09 -3.44 4.61
C PHE A 365 -7.40 -4.72 5.39
N ALA A 366 -8.29 -5.57 4.86
CA ALA A 366 -8.66 -6.83 5.49
C ALA A 366 -7.48 -7.81 5.58
N ALA A 367 -6.63 -7.89 4.54
CA ALA A 367 -5.39 -8.68 4.58
C ALA A 367 -4.41 -8.17 5.64
N GLY A 368 -4.29 -6.84 5.81
CA GLY A 368 -3.52 -6.24 6.89
C GLY A 368 -4.07 -6.62 8.26
N VAL A 369 -5.38 -6.49 8.47
CA VAL A 369 -6.01 -6.89 9.74
C VAL A 369 -5.84 -8.39 10.01
N ALA A 370 -5.99 -9.24 9.00
CA ALA A 370 -5.74 -10.67 9.11
C ALA A 370 -4.29 -10.97 9.54
N GLY A 371 -3.30 -10.30 8.95
CA GLY A 371 -1.89 -10.44 9.35
C GLY A 371 -1.62 -9.97 10.78
N GLY A 372 -2.23 -8.85 11.18
CA GLY A 372 -2.20 -8.38 12.56
C GLY A 372 -2.82 -9.37 13.54
N ALA A 373 -4.03 -9.85 13.24
CA ALA A 373 -4.75 -10.82 14.06
C ALA A 373 -4.01 -12.16 14.15
N PHE A 374 -3.41 -12.65 13.06
CA PHE A 374 -2.60 -13.86 13.06
C PHE A 374 -1.37 -13.73 13.96
N CYS A 375 -0.64 -12.61 13.86
CA CYS A 375 0.51 -12.35 14.74
C CYS A 375 0.10 -12.21 16.20
N LEU A 376 -1.03 -11.53 16.45
CA LEU A 376 -1.62 -11.41 17.77
C LEU A 376 -1.98 -12.79 18.34
N ILE A 377 -2.61 -13.68 17.57
CA ILE A 377 -2.97 -15.01 18.06
C ILE A 377 -1.72 -15.81 18.40
N ALA A 378 -0.72 -15.83 17.53
CA ALA A 378 0.52 -16.59 17.75
C ALA A 378 1.28 -16.10 18.99
N VAL A 379 1.53 -14.79 19.09
CA VAL A 379 2.31 -14.19 20.17
C VAL A 379 1.48 -14.03 21.45
N GLY A 380 0.21 -13.68 21.30
CA GLY A 380 -0.78 -13.60 22.38
C GLY A 380 -0.98 -14.94 23.07
N SER A 381 -1.06 -16.05 22.32
CA SER A 381 -1.22 -17.39 22.93
C SER A 381 0.02 -17.78 23.72
N TRP A 382 1.23 -17.53 23.19
CA TRP A 382 2.48 -17.73 23.92
C TRP A 382 2.48 -16.89 25.21
N THR A 383 2.21 -15.59 25.10
CA THR A 383 2.25 -14.69 26.25
C THR A 383 1.15 -14.95 27.26
N PHE A 384 -0.02 -15.41 26.83
CA PHE A 384 -1.09 -15.85 27.72
C PHE A 384 -0.67 -17.04 28.57
N ALA A 385 0.00 -18.04 27.96
CA ALA A 385 0.48 -19.22 28.66
C ALA A 385 1.65 -18.94 29.62
N THR A 386 2.51 -17.97 29.29
CA THR A 386 3.72 -17.67 30.08
C THR A 386 3.53 -16.53 31.09
N HIS A 387 2.87 -15.45 30.69
CA HIS A 387 2.76 -14.19 31.44
C HIS A 387 1.42 -13.48 31.18
N ARG A 388 0.32 -14.02 31.73
CA ARG A 388 -1.06 -13.52 31.53
C ARG A 388 -1.23 -12.01 31.77
N SER A 389 -0.54 -11.42 32.75
CA SER A 389 -0.67 -9.99 33.09
C SER A 389 -0.18 -9.03 31.99
N VAL A 390 0.70 -9.49 31.12
CA VAL A 390 1.31 -8.69 30.03
C VAL A 390 0.74 -9.06 28.65
N ALA A 391 0.03 -10.20 28.57
CA ALA A 391 -0.44 -10.78 27.32
C ALA A 391 -1.23 -9.80 26.44
N ALA A 392 -2.15 -9.01 27.01
CA ALA A 392 -2.96 -8.07 26.23
C ALA A 392 -2.11 -6.94 25.60
N SER A 393 -1.16 -6.38 26.34
CA SER A 393 -0.33 -5.29 25.83
C SER A 393 0.67 -5.77 24.78
N VAL A 394 1.29 -6.94 24.99
CA VAL A 394 2.16 -7.55 23.97
C VAL A 394 1.37 -7.93 22.72
N SER A 395 0.15 -8.45 22.88
CA SER A 395 -0.79 -8.77 21.80
C SER A 395 -1.12 -7.53 20.95
N LEU A 396 -1.32 -6.36 21.57
CA LEU A 396 -1.56 -5.10 20.87
C LEU A 396 -0.40 -4.71 19.94
N PHE A 397 0.83 -4.75 20.45
CA PHE A 397 1.99 -4.41 19.62
C PHE A 397 2.27 -5.46 18.55
N ALA A 398 2.08 -6.76 18.85
CA ALA A 398 2.17 -7.83 17.87
C ALA A 398 1.15 -7.66 16.73
N PHE A 399 -0.07 -7.20 17.04
CA PHE A 399 -1.09 -6.86 16.04
C PHE A 399 -0.62 -5.74 15.12
N PHE A 400 -0.10 -4.64 15.67
CA PHE A 400 0.39 -3.53 14.85
C PHE A 400 1.58 -3.91 13.97
N ILE A 401 2.54 -4.69 14.50
CA ILE A 401 3.66 -5.22 13.71
C ILE A 401 3.12 -6.06 12.56
N GLY A 402 2.21 -7.01 12.85
CA GLY A 402 1.59 -7.87 11.84
C GLY A 402 0.84 -7.08 10.76
N TYR A 403 0.03 -6.11 11.17
CA TYR A 403 -0.73 -5.25 10.28
C TYR A 403 0.17 -4.45 9.34
N LEU A 404 1.21 -3.82 9.90
CA LEU A 404 2.13 -3.00 9.14
C LEU A 404 2.98 -3.85 8.18
N MET A 405 3.43 -5.04 8.56
CA MET A 405 4.30 -5.88 7.71
C MET A 405 3.62 -6.45 6.46
N VAL A 406 2.29 -6.56 6.44
CA VAL A 406 1.52 -6.96 5.24
C VAL A 406 1.41 -5.80 4.23
N SER A 407 1.58 -4.56 4.69
CA SER A 407 1.34 -3.36 3.88
C SER A 407 2.35 -3.20 2.71
N PRO A 408 3.69 -3.33 2.90
CA PRO A 408 4.63 -3.13 1.80
C PRO A 408 4.49 -4.14 0.66
N SER A 409 4.32 -5.42 0.99
CA SER A 409 4.29 -6.52 0.01
C SER A 409 2.98 -6.51 -0.79
N ASN A 410 1.83 -6.55 -0.10
CA ASN A 410 0.53 -6.75 -0.73
C ASN A 410 -0.14 -5.42 -1.11
N LEU A 411 -0.24 -4.47 -0.17
CA LEU A 411 -0.85 -3.16 -0.48
C LEU A 411 0.03 -2.36 -1.46
N GLY A 412 1.36 -2.54 -1.44
CA GLY A 412 2.27 -1.96 -2.43
C GLY A 412 2.07 -2.58 -3.82
N PHE A 413 2.26 -3.89 -3.96
CA PHE A 413 2.25 -4.58 -5.26
C PHE A 413 0.86 -4.59 -5.90
N THR A 414 -0.17 -5.04 -5.17
CA THR A 414 -1.50 -5.29 -5.73
C THR A 414 -2.21 -3.99 -6.14
N THR A 415 -2.07 -2.93 -5.33
CA THR A 415 -2.64 -1.62 -5.71
C THR A 415 -1.91 -0.96 -6.87
N SER A 416 -0.64 -1.30 -7.12
CA SER A 416 0.09 -0.78 -8.29
C SER A 416 -0.49 -1.33 -9.57
N THR A 417 -0.65 -2.64 -9.63
CA THR A 417 -1.09 -3.38 -10.81
C THR A 417 -2.48 -2.93 -11.26
N ILE A 418 -3.43 -2.84 -10.32
CA ILE A 418 -4.81 -2.45 -10.65
C ILE A 418 -4.89 -0.97 -11.04
N ARG A 419 -4.27 -0.07 -10.24
CA ARG A 419 -4.34 1.37 -10.54
C ARG A 419 -3.74 1.73 -11.88
N LEU A 420 -2.68 1.03 -12.26
CA LEU A 420 -2.05 1.25 -13.53
C LEU A 420 -2.95 0.86 -14.70
N VAL A 421 -3.68 -0.26 -14.64
CA VAL A 421 -4.59 -0.68 -15.71
C VAL A 421 -5.71 0.35 -15.92
N PHE A 422 -6.30 0.84 -14.84
CA PHE A 422 -7.30 1.90 -14.90
C PHE A 422 -6.75 3.20 -15.52
N LEU A 423 -5.56 3.62 -15.11
CA LEU A 423 -4.94 4.82 -15.65
C LEU A 423 -4.55 4.64 -17.12
N ALA A 424 -3.98 3.50 -17.49
CA ALA A 424 -3.68 3.17 -18.88
C ALA A 424 -4.93 3.23 -19.76
N PHE A 425 -6.05 2.65 -19.30
CA PHE A 425 -7.32 2.75 -20.02
C PHE A 425 -7.80 4.21 -20.11
N ALA A 426 -7.71 4.98 -19.02
CA ALA A 426 -8.05 6.40 -19.01
C ALA A 426 -7.21 7.24 -19.99
N PHE A 427 -5.94 6.86 -20.20
CA PHE A 427 -5.02 7.52 -21.12
C PHE A 427 -5.23 7.12 -22.58
N LEU A 428 -5.65 5.89 -22.85
CA LEU A 428 -5.91 5.41 -24.22
C LEU A 428 -7.28 5.82 -24.75
N SER A 429 -8.22 6.18 -23.87
CA SER A 429 -9.61 6.53 -24.22
C SER A 429 -9.90 8.03 -24.27
N GLY A 430 -8.97 8.87 -23.83
CA GLY A 430 -9.05 10.34 -23.91
C GLY A 430 -8.05 10.89 -24.89
#